data_AF-A0A679FT62-F1
#
_entry.id   AF-A0A679FT62-F1
#
_cell.length_a   1.000
_cell.length_b   1.000
_cell.length_c   1.000
_cell.angle_alpha   90.00
_cell.angle_beta   90.00
_cell.angle_gamma   90.00
#
_symmetry.space_group_name_H-M   'P 1'
#
loop_
_entity.id
_entity.type
_entity.pdbx_description
1 polymer ?
#
loop_
_entity_poly.entity_id
_entity_poly.type
_entity_poly.pdbx_seq_one_letter_code
_entity_poly.pdbx_strand_id
1 'polypeptide(L)'
;MAVHEGWRRNGSQLELVNRRHYLHEGPGDVWEGFEAWLMKEYAYDPCRDLLVINGDAASWITACREYFGKRACFQLDRFHVARELRQCLSGHPRWREVRKKLAKQDEEGLLVELNSAVGTLGDEAKEEQLAEMIRRIESMPGCIWDYREWLSAQGVETAGMRPMGHAESVMSRFAYRVKSRRSWKDQGLWAFLKAMVAQIDGIGWRTGQLEEEEPQRAASAPTKLERIKQAKRKAGRLLVEVMRQNIPCLQRSSGTPIYQALSALRNGGWM
;
A
#
# COMPACT_ATOMS: atom_id res chain seq x y z
N MET A 1 -4.87 -7.37 -3.88
CA MET A 1 -4.82 -6.12 -4.65
C MET A 1 -6.06 -5.30 -4.36
N ALA A 2 -5.98 -3.97 -4.25
CA ALA A 2 -7.16 -3.12 -4.12
C ALA A 2 -7.55 -2.60 -5.52
N VAL A 3 -8.83 -2.68 -5.88
CA VAL A 3 -9.36 -2.33 -7.19
C VAL A 3 -10.51 -1.35 -7.02
N HIS A 4 -10.65 -0.42 -7.97
CA HIS A 4 -11.74 0.55 -8.04
C HIS A 4 -11.92 1.05 -9.47
N GLU A 5 -13.11 1.55 -9.80
CA GLU A 5 -13.42 2.10 -11.15
C GLU A 5 -13.08 3.59 -11.28
N GLY A 6 -12.67 4.23 -10.19
CA GLY A 6 -12.22 5.62 -10.22
C GLY A 6 -12.58 6.36 -8.94
N TRP A 7 -12.85 7.66 -9.10
CA TRP A 7 -13.09 8.56 -7.98
C TRP A 7 -14.45 9.24 -8.10
N ARG A 8 -15.13 9.37 -6.97
CA ARG A 8 -16.34 10.18 -6.84
C ARG A 8 -16.12 11.22 -5.76
N ARG A 9 -16.57 12.45 -6.03
CA ARG A 9 -16.58 13.51 -5.04
C ARG A 9 -17.82 13.36 -4.15
N ASN A 10 -17.63 13.28 -2.84
CA ASN A 10 -18.68 13.30 -1.84
C ASN A 10 -18.49 14.55 -0.97
N GLY A 11 -19.03 15.69 -1.42
CA GLY A 11 -18.81 17.00 -0.80
C GLY A 11 -17.35 17.43 -0.81
N SER A 12 -16.75 17.57 0.38
CA SER A 12 -15.31 17.86 0.54
C SER A 12 -14.44 16.61 0.52
N GLN A 13 -15.03 15.42 0.61
CA GLN A 13 -14.33 14.15 0.60
C GLN A 13 -14.35 13.54 -0.80
N LEU A 14 -13.42 12.63 -1.03
CA LEU A 14 -13.23 11.98 -2.32
C LEU A 14 -13.12 10.49 -2.04
N GLU A 15 -13.99 9.71 -2.67
CA GLU A 15 -14.22 8.30 -2.42
C GLU A 15 -13.85 7.49 -3.65
N LEU A 16 -13.41 6.25 -3.44
CA LEU A 16 -13.14 5.30 -4.51
C LEU A 16 -14.45 4.63 -4.93
N VAL A 17 -14.71 4.59 -6.23
CA VAL A 17 -15.94 3.99 -6.78
C VAL A 17 -15.78 2.48 -6.84
N ASN A 18 -16.79 1.76 -6.34
CA ASN A 18 -16.87 0.30 -6.36
C ASN A 18 -15.58 -0.36 -5.89
N ARG A 19 -15.02 0.10 -4.78
CA ARG A 19 -13.76 -0.43 -4.26
C ARG A 19 -13.94 -1.86 -3.75
N ARG A 20 -13.15 -2.80 -4.27
CA ARG A 20 -13.05 -4.19 -3.79
C ARG A 20 -11.59 -4.61 -3.62
N HIS A 21 -11.37 -5.72 -2.93
CA HIS A 21 -10.04 -6.33 -2.83
C HIS A 21 -10.01 -7.73 -3.42
N TYR A 22 -9.11 -7.92 -4.38
CA TYR A 22 -8.78 -9.24 -4.91
C TYR A 22 -7.75 -9.93 -4.02
N LEU A 23 -8.07 -11.16 -3.59
CA LEU A 23 -7.14 -12.09 -2.97
C LEU A 23 -6.90 -13.24 -3.95
N HIS A 24 -5.66 -13.41 -4.38
CA HIS A 24 -5.31 -14.50 -5.29
C HIS A 24 -5.32 -15.84 -4.55
N GLU A 25 -6.10 -16.81 -5.02
CA GLU A 25 -6.22 -18.13 -4.42
C GLU A 25 -5.75 -19.20 -5.41
N GLY A 26 -4.95 -20.14 -4.92
CA GLY A 26 -4.46 -21.26 -5.71
C GLY A 26 -3.05 -21.06 -6.29
N PRO A 27 -2.57 -22.03 -7.08
CA PRO A 27 -1.23 -22.03 -7.66
C PRO A 27 -1.16 -21.43 -9.08
N GLY A 28 -2.27 -20.92 -9.62
CA GLY A 28 -2.34 -20.38 -10.98
C GLY A 28 -1.62 -19.04 -11.14
N ASP A 29 -1.57 -18.52 -12.37
CA ASP A 29 -1.03 -17.19 -12.59
C ASP A 29 -1.90 -16.11 -11.92
N VAL A 30 -1.24 -15.14 -11.28
CA VAL A 30 -1.90 -14.09 -10.50
C VAL A 30 -2.74 -13.19 -11.39
N TRP A 31 -2.27 -12.88 -12.61
CA TRP A 31 -2.95 -11.97 -13.54
C TRP A 31 -4.10 -12.64 -14.27
N GLU A 32 -3.98 -13.93 -14.60
CA GLU A 32 -5.12 -14.71 -15.11
C GLU A 32 -6.27 -14.79 -14.10
N GLY A 33 -5.95 -15.15 -12.85
CA GLY A 33 -6.95 -15.17 -11.79
C GLY A 33 -7.54 -13.78 -11.50
N PHE A 34 -6.72 -12.73 -11.67
CA PHE A 34 -7.16 -11.35 -11.50
C PHE A 34 -8.10 -10.90 -12.61
N GLU A 35 -7.77 -11.16 -13.88
CA GLU A 35 -8.62 -10.77 -15.02
C GLU A 35 -9.97 -11.48 -14.99
N ALA A 36 -9.98 -12.79 -14.67
CA ALA A 36 -11.23 -13.53 -14.48
C ALA A 36 -12.10 -12.96 -13.36
N TRP A 37 -11.46 -12.53 -12.26
CA TRP A 37 -12.16 -11.86 -11.16
C TRP A 37 -12.70 -10.48 -11.56
N LEU A 38 -11.96 -9.70 -12.36
CA LEU A 38 -12.44 -8.42 -12.89
C LEU A 38 -13.66 -8.60 -13.79
N MET A 39 -13.65 -9.59 -14.70
CA MET A 39 -14.79 -9.89 -15.57
C MET A 39 -16.05 -10.19 -14.74
N LYS A 40 -15.89 -10.92 -13.65
CA LYS A 40 -16.99 -11.30 -12.76
C LYS A 40 -17.50 -10.15 -11.90
N GLU A 41 -16.61 -9.41 -11.24
CA GLU A 41 -16.99 -8.43 -10.21
C GLU A 41 -17.22 -7.02 -10.76
N TYR A 42 -16.65 -6.70 -11.93
CA TYR A 42 -16.72 -5.36 -12.55
C TYR A 42 -17.28 -5.35 -13.97
N ALA A 43 -17.72 -6.51 -14.49
CA ALA A 43 -18.11 -6.64 -15.90
C ALA A 43 -17.03 -6.12 -16.87
N TYR A 44 -15.76 -6.31 -16.49
CA TYR A 44 -14.60 -5.88 -17.25
C TYR A 44 -14.56 -6.56 -18.62
N ASP A 45 -14.38 -5.76 -19.66
CA ASP A 45 -14.22 -6.18 -21.05
C ASP A 45 -12.79 -5.92 -21.53
N PRO A 46 -11.98 -6.96 -21.77
CA PRO A 46 -10.64 -6.87 -22.34
C PRO A 46 -10.53 -6.06 -23.63
N CYS A 47 -11.60 -5.95 -24.42
CA CYS A 47 -11.58 -5.26 -25.71
C CYS A 47 -11.86 -3.77 -25.59
N ARG A 48 -12.37 -3.30 -24.45
CA ARG A 48 -12.82 -1.92 -24.25
C ARG A 48 -12.15 -1.23 -23.07
N ASP A 49 -12.00 -1.96 -21.98
CA ASP A 49 -11.66 -1.39 -20.68
C ASP A 49 -10.14 -1.33 -20.50
N LEU A 50 -9.68 -0.26 -19.85
CA LEU A 50 -8.27 0.02 -19.60
C LEU A 50 -7.95 -0.19 -18.12
N LEU A 51 -6.75 -0.69 -17.84
CA LEU A 51 -6.25 -0.92 -16.49
C LEU A 51 -5.13 0.06 -16.14
N VAL A 52 -5.20 0.61 -14.94
CA VAL A 52 -4.09 1.35 -14.33
C VAL A 52 -3.61 0.55 -13.14
N ILE A 53 -2.38 0.03 -13.22
CA ILE A 53 -1.80 -0.85 -12.21
C ILE A 53 -0.68 -0.09 -11.51
N ASN A 54 -0.84 0.12 -10.21
CA ASN A 54 0.17 0.75 -9.38
C ASN A 54 0.73 -0.23 -8.35
N GLY A 55 2.06 -0.31 -8.25
CA GLY A 55 2.71 -1.22 -7.32
C GLY A 55 4.21 -0.97 -7.21
N ASP A 56 4.88 -1.81 -6.42
CA ASP A 56 6.34 -1.84 -6.42
C ASP A 56 6.89 -2.58 -7.64
N ALA A 57 8.21 -2.64 -7.77
CA ALA A 57 8.89 -3.25 -8.89
C ALA A 57 9.09 -4.78 -8.73
N ALA A 58 8.31 -5.46 -7.88
CA ALA A 58 8.41 -6.91 -7.78
C ALA A 58 8.09 -7.57 -9.13
N SER A 59 8.84 -8.60 -9.49
CA SER A 59 8.76 -9.24 -10.82
C SER A 59 7.34 -9.70 -11.18
N TRP A 60 6.65 -10.33 -10.23
CA TRP A 60 5.25 -10.76 -10.41
C TRP A 60 4.30 -9.57 -10.63
N ILE A 61 4.59 -8.39 -10.08
CA ILE A 61 3.80 -7.18 -10.33
C ILE A 61 4.07 -6.67 -11.74
N THR A 62 5.35 -6.50 -12.09
CA THR A 62 5.76 -5.94 -13.39
C THR A 62 5.36 -6.83 -14.57
N ALA A 63 5.14 -8.13 -14.34
CA ALA A 63 4.62 -9.07 -15.33
C ALA A 63 3.25 -8.66 -15.91
N CYS A 64 2.48 -7.81 -15.22
CA CYS A 64 1.23 -7.27 -15.76
C CYS A 64 1.41 -6.56 -17.11
N ARG A 65 2.58 -5.96 -17.33
CA ARG A 65 2.90 -5.23 -18.56
C ARG A 65 2.92 -6.15 -19.77
N GLU A 66 3.44 -7.36 -19.59
CA GLU A 66 3.44 -8.39 -20.62
C GLU A 66 2.05 -8.99 -20.79
N TYR A 67 1.40 -9.33 -19.68
CA TYR A 67 0.09 -9.98 -19.68
C TYR A 67 -1.03 -9.13 -20.32
N PHE A 68 -1.18 -7.87 -19.89
CA PHE A 68 -2.23 -6.98 -20.39
C PHE A 68 -1.80 -6.19 -21.64
N GLY A 69 -0.50 -6.06 -21.88
CA GLY A 69 0.05 -5.30 -22.99
C GLY A 69 -0.44 -3.85 -23.00
N LYS A 70 -0.93 -3.40 -24.16
CA LYS A 70 -1.39 -2.02 -24.40
C LYS A 70 -2.63 -1.61 -23.60
N ARG A 71 -3.33 -2.56 -22.96
CA ARG A 71 -4.54 -2.31 -22.18
C ARG A 71 -4.24 -1.85 -20.76
N ALA A 72 -2.99 -2.01 -20.31
CA ALA A 72 -2.57 -1.59 -18.99
C ALA A 72 -1.47 -0.54 -19.03
N CYS A 73 -1.60 0.45 -18.14
CA CYS A 73 -0.51 1.33 -17.75
C CYS A 73 0.01 0.88 -16.39
N PHE A 74 1.30 0.55 -16.32
CA PHE A 74 1.96 0.28 -15.05
C PHE A 74 2.64 1.53 -14.52
N GLN A 75 2.39 1.86 -13.25
CA GLN A 75 3.05 2.94 -12.53
C GLN A 75 3.77 2.41 -11.29
N LEU A 76 5.02 2.83 -11.08
CA LEU A 76 5.71 2.59 -9.83
C LEU A 76 5.06 3.39 -8.70
N ASP A 77 4.92 2.74 -7.54
CA ASP A 77 4.47 3.41 -6.32
C ASP A 77 5.51 4.46 -5.90
N ARG A 78 5.08 5.71 -6.01
CA ARG A 78 5.89 6.89 -5.70
C ARG A 78 6.35 6.93 -4.25
N PHE A 79 5.61 6.33 -3.32
CA PHE A 79 6.07 6.23 -1.94
C PHE A 79 7.31 5.35 -1.83
N HIS A 80 7.28 4.18 -2.46
CA HIS A 80 8.41 3.24 -2.46
C HIS A 80 9.64 3.87 -3.13
N VAL A 81 9.45 4.51 -4.29
CA VAL A 81 10.50 5.25 -4.99
C VAL A 81 11.05 6.38 -4.12
N ALA A 82 10.19 7.21 -3.52
CA ALA A 82 10.62 8.32 -2.67
C ALA A 82 11.37 7.84 -1.42
N ARG A 83 10.95 6.71 -0.82
CA ARG A 83 11.60 6.11 0.35
C ARG A 83 13.01 5.62 0.02
N GLU A 84 13.16 4.91 -1.09
CA GLU A 84 14.45 4.39 -1.54
C GLU A 84 15.40 5.52 -1.95
N LEU A 85 14.93 6.50 -2.73
CA LEU A 85 15.73 7.69 -3.07
C LEU A 85 16.18 8.47 -1.83
N ARG A 86 15.33 8.56 -0.81
CA ARG A 86 15.68 9.22 0.44
C ARG A 86 16.81 8.49 1.16
N GLN A 87 16.91 7.17 1.08
CA GLN A 87 17.98 6.41 1.72
C GLN A 87 19.35 6.73 1.10
N CYS A 88 19.41 6.90 -0.22
CA CYS A 88 20.64 7.26 -0.93
C CYS A 88 20.97 8.75 -0.80
N LEU A 89 19.98 9.62 -0.97
CA LEU A 89 20.19 11.05 -1.21
C LEU A 89 19.85 11.93 -0.01
N SER A 90 19.46 11.39 1.16
CA SER A 90 19.19 12.23 2.34
C SER A 90 20.46 12.97 2.76
N GLY A 91 20.48 14.28 2.53
CA GLY A 91 21.64 15.14 2.79
C GLY A 91 22.42 15.55 1.54
N HIS A 92 22.15 14.93 0.39
CA HIS A 92 22.78 15.29 -0.88
C HIS A 92 22.17 16.60 -1.45
N PRO A 93 22.98 17.53 -2.01
CA PRO A 93 22.48 18.81 -2.54
C PRO A 93 21.37 18.66 -3.58
N ARG A 94 21.39 17.57 -4.38
CA ARG A 94 20.38 17.29 -5.42
C ARG A 94 19.05 16.77 -4.89
N TRP A 95 18.96 16.37 -3.62
CA TRP A 95 17.74 15.76 -3.06
C TRP A 95 16.49 16.62 -3.27
N ARG A 96 16.63 17.95 -3.17
CA ARG A 96 15.52 18.88 -3.36
C ARG A 96 14.96 18.80 -4.79
N GLU A 97 15.81 18.80 -5.80
CA GLU A 97 15.38 18.75 -7.20
C GLU A 97 14.84 17.37 -7.55
N VAL A 98 15.51 16.29 -7.12
CA VAL A 98 15.00 14.91 -7.27
C VAL A 98 13.57 14.77 -6.71
N ARG A 99 13.33 15.27 -5.49
CA ARG A 99 11.99 15.24 -4.88
C ARG A 99 10.97 16.03 -5.68
N LYS A 100 11.37 17.18 -6.25
CA LYS A 100 10.50 18.03 -7.07
C LYS A 100 10.13 17.35 -8.40
N LYS A 101 11.10 16.68 -9.05
CA LYS A 101 10.88 15.90 -10.28
C LYS A 101 9.94 14.73 -10.03
N LEU A 102 10.18 13.94 -8.98
CA LEU A 102 9.28 12.87 -8.57
C LEU A 102 7.88 13.37 -8.15
N ALA A 103 7.80 14.55 -7.51
CA ALA A 103 6.52 15.18 -7.16
C ALA A 103 5.69 15.54 -8.40
N LYS A 104 6.37 15.98 -9.46
CA LYS A 104 5.78 16.37 -10.75
C LYS A 104 5.59 15.20 -11.73
N GLN A 105 6.04 14.00 -11.39
CA GLN A 105 6.00 12.83 -12.29
C GLN A 105 6.77 13.08 -13.61
N ASP A 106 7.81 13.90 -13.52
CA ASP A 106 8.74 14.22 -14.60
C ASP A 106 9.83 13.14 -14.64
N GLU A 107 9.58 12.06 -15.38
CA GLU A 107 10.46 10.87 -15.47
C GLU A 107 11.83 11.22 -16.06
N GLU A 108 11.85 11.92 -17.21
CA GLU A 108 13.09 12.32 -17.88
C GLU A 108 13.91 13.26 -16.98
N GLY A 109 13.28 14.29 -16.41
CA GLY A 109 13.93 15.19 -15.49
C GLY A 109 14.38 14.52 -14.20
N LEU A 110 13.69 13.48 -13.74
CA LEU A 110 14.12 12.65 -12.62
C LEU A 110 15.41 11.89 -12.99
N LEU A 111 15.42 11.17 -14.12
CA LEU A 111 16.57 10.41 -14.58
C LEU A 111 17.81 11.29 -14.78
N VAL A 112 17.66 12.50 -15.30
CA VAL A 112 18.77 13.47 -15.43
C VAL A 112 19.37 13.82 -14.06
N GLU A 113 18.54 14.10 -13.06
CA GLU A 113 19.02 14.43 -11.71
C GLU A 113 19.66 13.24 -11.01
N LEU A 114 19.12 12.03 -11.20
CA LEU A 114 19.67 10.80 -10.64
C LEU A 114 21.03 10.48 -11.25
N ASN A 115 21.15 10.48 -12.58
CA ASN A 115 22.42 10.27 -13.28
C ASN A 115 23.47 11.31 -12.88
N SER A 116 23.06 12.56 -12.64
CA SER A 116 23.96 13.61 -12.18
C SER A 116 24.41 13.50 -10.71
N ALA A 117 23.83 12.57 -9.94
CA ALA A 117 24.22 12.25 -8.58
C ALA A 117 25.10 10.99 -8.48
N VAL A 118 25.22 10.22 -9.56
CA VAL A 118 26.09 9.05 -9.62
C VAL A 118 27.54 9.47 -9.51
N GLY A 119 28.30 8.79 -8.65
CA GLY A 119 29.70 9.07 -8.35
C GLY A 119 29.91 10.25 -7.38
N THR A 120 28.84 10.84 -6.85
CA THR A 120 28.92 11.99 -5.93
C THR A 120 28.42 11.70 -4.51
N LEU A 121 28.00 10.46 -4.21
CA LEU A 121 27.47 10.06 -2.90
C LEU A 121 28.57 9.71 -1.89
N GLY A 122 29.75 9.31 -2.35
CA GLY A 122 30.90 8.95 -1.50
C GLY A 122 30.71 7.66 -0.68
N ASP A 123 29.71 6.86 -1.03
CA ASP A 123 29.34 5.60 -0.36
C ASP A 123 28.98 4.58 -1.45
N GLU A 124 29.82 3.56 -1.64
CA GLU A 124 29.69 2.57 -2.71
C GLU A 124 28.34 1.84 -2.69
N ALA A 125 27.81 1.52 -1.50
CA ALA A 125 26.53 0.82 -1.39
C ALA A 125 25.37 1.72 -1.84
N LYS A 126 25.43 3.03 -1.55
CA LYS A 126 24.43 3.98 -2.03
C LYS A 126 24.54 4.25 -3.52
N GLU A 127 25.76 4.25 -4.06
CA GLU A 127 26.02 4.38 -5.50
C GLU A 127 25.42 3.21 -6.27
N GLU A 128 25.69 1.97 -5.81
CA GLU A 128 25.12 0.77 -6.42
C GLU A 128 23.58 0.77 -6.33
N GLN A 129 23.03 1.15 -5.17
CA GLN A 129 21.59 1.28 -4.98
C GLN A 129 20.96 2.32 -5.93
N LEU A 130 21.61 3.47 -6.11
CA LEU A 130 21.14 4.51 -7.04
C LEU A 130 21.21 4.02 -8.49
N ALA A 131 22.30 3.37 -8.89
CA ALA A 131 22.49 2.83 -10.23
C ALA A 131 21.47 1.73 -10.57
N GLU A 132 21.16 0.83 -9.63
CA GLU A 132 20.10 -0.17 -9.78
C GLU A 132 18.74 0.49 -9.96
N MET A 133 18.43 1.55 -9.20
CA MET A 133 17.18 2.28 -9.38
C MET A 133 17.07 2.92 -10.77
N ILE A 134 18.15 3.55 -11.26
CA ILE A 134 18.18 4.15 -12.60
C ILE A 134 17.89 3.07 -13.65
N ARG A 135 18.63 1.96 -13.63
CA ARG A 135 18.42 0.83 -14.56
C ARG A 135 16.99 0.30 -14.51
N ARG A 136 16.41 0.21 -13.31
CA ARG A 136 15.03 -0.24 -13.11
C ARG A 136 14.01 0.70 -13.71
N ILE A 137 14.17 2.02 -13.55
CA ILE A 137 13.28 3.01 -14.18
C ILE A 137 13.44 2.96 -15.71
N GLU A 138 14.67 2.91 -16.22
CA GLU A 138 14.96 2.85 -17.67
C GLU A 138 14.39 1.59 -18.34
N SER A 139 14.41 0.44 -17.65
CA SER A 139 13.78 -0.81 -18.15
C SER A 139 12.25 -0.74 -18.26
N MET A 140 11.63 0.27 -17.65
CA MET A 140 10.18 0.45 -17.60
C MET A 140 9.77 1.88 -17.98
N PRO A 141 9.93 2.30 -19.25
CA PRO A 141 9.60 3.66 -19.67
C PRO A 141 8.14 4.02 -19.36
N GLY A 142 7.93 5.23 -18.83
CA GLY A 142 6.63 5.76 -18.44
C GLY A 142 6.12 5.24 -17.09
N CYS A 143 6.90 4.49 -16.33
CA CYS A 143 6.49 3.98 -15.02
C CYS A 143 6.38 5.08 -13.94
N ILE A 144 6.96 6.26 -14.16
CA ILE A 144 6.84 7.42 -13.26
C ILE A 144 5.80 8.43 -13.77
N TRP A 145 5.50 8.42 -15.07
CA TRP A 145 4.53 9.31 -15.71
C TRP A 145 3.15 9.26 -15.06
N ASP A 146 2.38 10.32 -15.24
CA ASP A 146 1.01 10.37 -14.76
C ASP A 146 0.07 9.55 -15.64
N TYR A 147 -0.51 8.48 -15.10
CA TYR A 147 -1.45 7.61 -15.81
C TYR A 147 -2.63 8.40 -16.39
N ARG A 148 -2.96 9.57 -15.83
CA ARG A 148 -4.03 10.42 -16.35
C ARG A 148 -3.70 10.96 -17.73
N GLU A 149 -2.43 11.25 -18.00
CA GLU A 149 -1.98 11.63 -19.35
C GLU A 149 -2.10 10.45 -20.30
N TRP A 150 -1.73 9.24 -19.85
CA TRP A 150 -1.91 8.02 -20.64
C TRP A 150 -3.39 7.73 -20.95
N LEU A 151 -4.28 7.82 -19.96
CA LEU A 151 -5.73 7.66 -20.13
C LEU A 151 -6.31 8.73 -21.09
N SER A 152 -5.90 9.98 -20.92
CA SER A 152 -6.32 11.07 -21.81
C SER A 152 -5.89 10.83 -23.25
N ALA A 153 -4.70 10.27 -23.48
CA ALA A 153 -4.22 9.91 -24.81
C ALA A 153 -5.04 8.76 -25.45
N GLN A 154 -5.70 7.93 -24.63
CA GLN A 154 -6.67 6.92 -25.08
C GLN A 154 -8.10 7.47 -25.21
N GLY A 155 -8.30 8.77 -25.03
CA GLY A 155 -9.62 9.41 -25.13
C GLY A 155 -10.50 9.30 -23.89
N VAL A 156 -9.94 8.88 -22.74
CA VAL A 156 -10.67 8.82 -21.47
C VAL A 156 -10.67 10.19 -20.79
N GLU A 157 -11.85 10.67 -20.40
CA GLU A 157 -11.99 11.89 -19.60
C GLU A 157 -11.37 11.68 -18.22
N THR A 158 -10.39 12.53 -17.85
CA THR A 158 -9.64 12.39 -16.60
C THR A 158 -9.95 13.48 -15.57
N ALA A 159 -10.86 14.41 -15.89
CA ALA A 159 -11.33 15.40 -14.93
C ALA A 159 -11.87 14.72 -13.66
N GLY A 160 -11.40 15.18 -12.50
CA GLY A 160 -11.80 14.64 -11.20
C GLY A 160 -10.96 13.45 -10.71
N MET A 161 -10.14 12.82 -11.55
CA MET A 161 -9.22 11.76 -11.14
C MET A 161 -8.07 12.27 -10.24
N ARG A 162 -7.37 11.36 -9.55
CA ARG A 162 -6.26 11.69 -8.63
C ARG A 162 -5.05 10.81 -8.87
N PRO A 163 -3.82 11.27 -8.59
CA PRO A 163 -2.64 10.41 -8.65
C PRO A 163 -2.82 9.14 -7.82
N MET A 164 -2.25 8.04 -8.31
CA MET A 164 -2.12 6.81 -7.54
C MET A 164 -1.22 7.07 -6.31
N GLY A 165 -1.80 6.93 -5.12
CA GLY A 165 -1.11 7.12 -3.85
C GLY A 165 -1.92 6.67 -2.62
N HIS A 166 -3.12 6.13 -2.84
CA HIS A 166 -3.97 5.63 -1.75
C HIS A 166 -3.63 4.19 -1.34
N ALA A 167 -3.03 3.41 -2.25
CA ALA A 167 -2.77 1.98 -2.09
C ALA A 167 -1.96 1.66 -0.82
N GLU A 168 -0.93 2.46 -0.52
CA GLU A 168 -0.10 2.26 0.67
C GLU A 168 -0.89 2.39 1.98
N SER A 169 -1.80 3.36 2.07
CA SER A 169 -2.62 3.55 3.27
C SER A 169 -3.50 2.34 3.56
N VAL A 170 -3.99 1.67 2.51
CA VAL A 170 -4.78 0.44 2.61
C VAL A 170 -3.88 -0.74 2.99
N MET A 171 -2.76 -0.94 2.30
CA MET A 171 -1.82 -2.02 2.58
C MET A 171 -1.21 -1.94 3.98
N SER A 172 -0.99 -0.72 4.51
CA SER A 172 -0.50 -0.52 5.89
C SER A 172 -1.44 -1.11 6.95
N ARG A 173 -2.77 -1.10 6.70
CA ARG A 173 -3.77 -1.67 7.61
C ARG A 173 -3.66 -3.20 7.66
N PHE A 174 -3.43 -3.84 6.52
CA PHE A 174 -3.17 -5.27 6.43
C PHE A 174 -1.83 -5.63 7.08
N ALA A 175 -0.76 -4.93 6.69
CA ALA A 175 0.59 -5.18 7.21
C ALA A 175 0.64 -5.07 8.74
N TYR A 176 0.02 -4.06 9.33
CA TYR A 176 -0.02 -3.91 10.79
C TYR A 176 -0.72 -5.08 11.48
N ARG A 177 -1.80 -5.61 10.90
CA ARG A 177 -2.61 -6.69 11.49
C ARG A 177 -2.00 -8.08 11.29
N VAL A 178 -1.30 -8.27 10.18
CA VAL A 178 -0.70 -9.55 9.78
C VAL A 178 0.71 -9.70 10.31
N LYS A 179 1.55 -8.66 10.17
CA LYS A 179 2.99 -8.74 10.45
C LYS A 179 3.36 -8.39 11.90
N SER A 180 2.49 -7.69 12.63
CA SER A 180 2.82 -7.25 14.00
C SER A 180 2.54 -8.34 15.04
N ARG A 181 3.62 -8.92 15.59
CA ARG A 181 3.63 -9.77 16.81
C ARG A 181 2.66 -10.96 16.78
N ARG A 182 2.41 -11.53 15.61
CA ARG A 182 1.55 -12.71 15.43
C ARG A 182 2.24 -13.70 14.52
N SER A 183 2.16 -14.97 14.90
CA SER A 183 2.50 -16.10 14.03
C SER A 183 1.20 -16.75 13.60
N TRP A 184 1.04 -16.99 12.31
CA TRP A 184 -0.15 -17.60 11.75
C TRP A 184 0.21 -18.96 11.17
N LYS A 185 -0.71 -19.92 11.28
CA LYS A 185 -0.75 -21.02 10.32
C LYS A 185 -1.37 -20.50 9.02
N ASP A 186 -0.97 -21.02 7.87
CA ASP A 186 -1.44 -20.55 6.57
C ASP A 186 -2.97 -20.46 6.49
N GLN A 187 -3.67 -21.50 6.93
CA GLN A 187 -5.13 -21.53 6.99
C GLN A 187 -5.71 -20.40 7.85
N GLY A 188 -5.09 -20.11 9.00
CA GLY A 188 -5.53 -19.04 9.90
C GLY A 188 -5.26 -17.65 9.32
N LEU A 189 -4.13 -17.48 8.64
CA LEU A 189 -3.83 -16.23 7.92
C LEU A 189 -4.84 -15.99 6.80
N TRP A 190 -5.14 -17.02 6.02
CA TRP A 190 -6.11 -16.96 4.94
C TRP A 190 -7.51 -16.59 5.42
N ALA A 191 -8.03 -17.28 6.44
CA ALA A 191 -9.33 -16.97 7.03
C ALA A 191 -9.38 -15.52 7.54
N PHE A 192 -8.29 -15.06 8.17
CA PHE A 192 -8.20 -13.69 8.66
C PHE A 192 -8.18 -12.65 7.53
N LEU A 193 -7.42 -12.88 6.47
CA LEU A 193 -7.37 -12.00 5.30
C LEU A 193 -8.74 -11.90 4.62
N LYS A 194 -9.44 -13.02 4.42
CA LYS A 194 -10.79 -13.04 3.85
C LYS A 194 -11.77 -12.24 4.70
N ALA A 195 -11.77 -12.44 6.02
CA ALA A 195 -12.62 -11.69 6.93
C ALA A 195 -12.31 -10.18 6.94
N MET A 196 -11.02 -9.81 6.90
CA MET A 196 -10.61 -8.41 6.80
C MET A 196 -11.04 -7.76 5.49
N VAL A 197 -10.89 -8.46 4.36
CA VAL A 197 -11.32 -7.96 3.05
C VAL A 197 -12.82 -7.75 3.03
N ALA A 198 -13.61 -8.74 3.45
CA ALA A 198 -15.06 -8.61 3.56
C ALA A 198 -15.45 -7.37 4.39
N GLN A 199 -14.83 -7.20 5.56
CA GLN A 199 -15.07 -6.03 6.41
C GLN A 199 -14.69 -4.70 5.74
N ILE A 200 -13.57 -4.63 5.01
CA ILE A 200 -13.11 -3.39 4.35
C ILE A 200 -13.98 -3.05 3.13
N ASP A 201 -14.50 -4.07 2.47
CA ASP A 201 -15.38 -3.96 1.31
C ASP A 201 -16.85 -3.75 1.70
N GLY A 202 -17.17 -3.67 2.99
CA GLY A 202 -18.54 -3.49 3.46
C GLY A 202 -19.42 -4.72 3.19
N ILE A 203 -18.82 -5.90 3.07
CA ILE A 203 -19.55 -7.15 2.94
C ILE A 203 -19.78 -7.68 4.36
N GLY A 204 -21.03 -7.59 4.80
CA GLY A 204 -21.46 -7.99 6.13
C GLY A 204 -21.61 -9.50 6.20
N TRP A 205 -21.32 -10.07 7.38
CA TRP A 205 -21.71 -11.43 7.70
C TRP A 205 -23.09 -11.39 8.38
N ARG A 206 -24.16 -11.53 7.60
CA ARG A 206 -25.50 -11.75 8.14
C ARG A 206 -25.91 -13.20 7.91
N THR A 207 -26.22 -13.89 9.00
CA THR A 207 -26.92 -15.19 8.97
C THR A 207 -26.23 -16.28 8.12
N GLY A 208 -24.89 -16.32 8.08
CA GLY A 208 -24.16 -17.37 7.36
C GLY A 208 -24.10 -17.19 5.84
N GLN A 209 -24.53 -16.05 5.30
CA GLN A 209 -24.39 -15.69 3.89
C GLN A 209 -23.63 -14.35 3.75
N LEU A 210 -22.91 -14.20 2.63
CA LEU A 210 -22.25 -12.95 2.24
C LEU A 210 -23.30 -12.00 1.67
N GLU A 211 -23.68 -10.98 2.41
CA GLU A 211 -24.57 -9.91 1.95
C GLU A 211 -23.81 -8.59 1.86
N GLU A 212 -24.04 -7.82 0.80
CA GLU A 212 -23.55 -6.44 0.74
C GLU A 212 -24.27 -5.61 1.81
N GLU A 213 -23.53 -4.88 2.66
CA GLU A 213 -24.15 -3.91 3.55
C GLU A 213 -24.60 -2.71 2.72
N GLU A 214 -25.89 -2.36 2.80
CA GLU A 214 -26.34 -1.06 2.29
C GLU A 214 -25.48 0.06 2.91
N PRO A 215 -25.05 1.05 2.10
CA PRO A 215 -24.19 2.11 2.59
C PRO A 215 -24.92 2.87 3.71
N GLN A 216 -24.50 2.61 4.96
CA GLN A 216 -24.92 3.43 6.08
C GLN A 216 -24.48 4.86 5.78
N ARG A 217 -25.46 5.78 5.73
CA ARG A 217 -25.23 7.22 5.57
C ARG A 217 -24.05 7.62 6.43
N ALA A 218 -23.05 8.23 5.80
CA ALA A 218 -21.78 8.63 6.40
C ALA A 218 -22.00 9.16 7.83
N ALA A 219 -21.53 8.39 8.81
CA ALA A 219 -21.41 8.88 10.17
C ALA A 219 -20.58 10.17 10.10
N SER A 220 -21.14 11.26 10.63
CA SER A 220 -20.55 12.59 10.61
C SER A 220 -19.08 12.55 10.98
N ALA A 221 -18.25 13.30 10.25
CA ALA A 221 -16.81 13.36 10.49
C ALA A 221 -16.51 13.61 11.99
N PRO A 222 -15.56 12.88 12.59
CA PRO A 222 -15.31 12.95 14.02
C PRO A 222 -14.88 14.36 14.40
N THR A 223 -15.49 14.88 15.47
CA THR A 223 -15.25 16.23 15.97
C THR A 223 -13.78 16.41 16.39
N LYS A 224 -13.32 17.67 16.45
CA LYS A 224 -11.94 18.00 16.86
C LYS A 224 -11.55 17.32 18.19
N LEU A 225 -12.49 17.21 19.11
CA LEU A 225 -12.30 16.54 20.40
C LEU A 225 -12.07 15.03 20.27
N GLU A 226 -12.79 14.35 19.38
CA GLU A 226 -12.63 12.92 19.11
C GLU A 226 -11.29 12.62 18.43
N ARG A 227 -10.84 13.50 17.52
CA ARG A 227 -9.50 13.40 16.90
C ARG A 227 -8.40 13.54 17.96
N ILE A 228 -8.54 14.48 18.90
CA ILE A 228 -7.59 14.65 20.01
C ILE A 228 -7.59 13.42 20.93
N LYS A 229 -8.76 12.85 21.25
CA LYS A 229 -8.86 11.62 22.05
C LYS A 229 -8.20 10.43 21.34
N GLN A 230 -8.41 10.28 20.02
CA GLN A 230 -7.73 9.26 19.22
C GLN A 230 -6.21 9.45 19.19
N ALA A 231 -5.73 10.69 19.02
CA ALA A 231 -4.31 11.01 19.06
C ALA A 231 -3.68 10.68 20.41
N LYS A 232 -4.33 11.03 21.53
CA LYS A 232 -3.89 10.65 22.90
C LYS A 232 -3.84 9.14 23.10
N ARG A 233 -4.87 8.41 22.63
CA ARG A 233 -4.87 6.93 22.65
C ARG A 233 -3.75 6.32 21.80
N LYS A 234 -3.33 6.99 20.73
CA LYS A 234 -2.24 6.54 19.86
C LYS A 234 -0.87 6.82 20.50
N ALA A 235 -0.70 7.99 21.10
CA ALA A 235 0.49 8.37 21.86
C ALA A 235 0.72 7.46 23.08
N GLY A 236 -0.33 7.12 23.83
CA GLY A 236 -0.24 6.17 24.95
C GLY A 236 0.21 4.78 24.51
N ARG A 237 -0.23 4.31 23.33
CA ARG A 237 0.23 3.03 22.77
C ARG A 237 1.70 3.06 22.35
N LEU A 238 2.13 4.17 21.72
CA LEU A 238 3.53 4.41 21.37
C LEU A 238 4.44 4.45 22.60
N LEU A 239 4.01 5.08 23.69
CA LEU A 239 4.77 5.13 24.94
C LEU A 239 5.00 3.74 25.54
N VAL A 240 3.95 2.91 25.56
CA VAL A 240 4.04 1.51 26.02
C VAL A 240 4.99 0.69 25.13
N GLU A 241 4.99 0.97 23.82
CA GLU A 241 5.85 0.29 22.85
C GLU A 241 7.33 0.69 23.02
N VAL A 242 7.62 1.98 23.21
CA VAL A 242 8.96 2.50 23.50
C VAL A 242 9.50 1.95 24.82
N MET A 243 8.69 1.95 25.89
CA MET A 243 9.12 1.40 27.18
C MET A 243 9.41 -0.10 27.12
N ARG A 244 8.67 -0.86 26.31
CA ARG A 244 8.92 -2.31 26.13
C ARG A 244 10.17 -2.59 25.30
N GLN A 245 10.51 -1.75 24.33
CA GLN A 245 11.74 -1.89 23.55
C GLN A 245 13.00 -1.64 24.40
N ASN A 246 12.89 -0.85 25.46
CA ASN A 246 14.02 -0.52 26.33
C ASN A 246 14.22 -1.48 27.52
N ILE A 247 13.34 -2.48 27.71
CA ILE A 247 13.45 -3.46 28.79
C ILE A 247 13.67 -4.85 28.17
N PRO A 248 14.92 -5.36 28.13
CA PRO A 248 15.27 -6.59 27.41
C PRO A 248 14.49 -7.84 27.86
N CYS A 249 14.08 -7.92 29.13
CA CYS A 249 13.30 -9.06 29.63
C CYS A 249 11.85 -9.10 29.09
N LEU A 250 11.32 -7.97 28.60
CA LEU A 250 9.99 -7.88 27.98
C LEU A 250 9.99 -8.20 26.48
N GLN A 251 11.17 -8.39 25.88
CA GLN A 251 11.32 -8.78 24.47
C GLN A 251 11.30 -10.31 24.26
N ARG A 252 11.35 -11.11 25.33
CA ARG A 252 11.40 -12.58 25.25
C ARG A 252 10.01 -13.18 24.99
N SER A 253 9.97 -14.30 24.26
CA SER A 253 8.76 -15.02 23.90
C SER A 253 7.98 -15.53 25.14
N SER A 254 6.67 -15.67 24.98
CA SER A 254 5.80 -16.32 25.97
C SER A 254 6.25 -17.78 26.16
N GLY A 255 6.56 -18.18 27.40
CA GLY A 255 7.05 -19.53 27.74
C GLY A 255 8.37 -19.56 28.51
N THR A 256 9.04 -18.42 28.70
CA THR A 256 10.24 -18.35 29.54
C THR A 256 9.87 -18.32 31.04
N PRO A 257 10.75 -18.80 31.95
CA PRO A 257 10.51 -18.76 33.40
C PRO A 257 10.20 -17.34 33.92
N ILE A 258 10.82 -16.32 33.32
CA ILE A 258 10.57 -14.90 33.63
C ILE A 258 9.16 -14.48 33.23
N TYR A 259 8.67 -14.90 32.05
CA TYR A 259 7.30 -14.62 31.61
C TYR A 259 6.26 -15.27 32.54
N GLN A 260 6.53 -16.49 33.00
CA GLN A 260 5.68 -17.20 33.96
C GLN A 260 5.67 -16.50 35.33
N ALA A 261 6.82 -16.09 35.85
CA ALA A 261 6.93 -15.35 37.10
C ALA A 261 6.20 -13.99 37.05
N LEU A 262 6.36 -13.23 35.96
CA LEU A 262 5.66 -11.95 35.77
C LEU A 262 4.14 -12.14 35.55
N SER A 263 3.72 -13.22 34.90
CA SER A 263 2.30 -13.56 34.75
C SER A 263 1.68 -14.01 36.08
N ALA A 264 2.43 -14.71 36.92
CA ALA A 264 2.02 -15.10 38.26
C ALA A 264 1.87 -13.87 39.17
N LEU A 265 2.78 -12.90 39.11
CA LEU A 265 2.67 -11.62 39.83
C LEU A 265 1.46 -10.77 39.38
N ARG A 266 1.06 -10.86 38.12
CA ARG A 266 -0.14 -10.17 37.60
C ARG A 266 -1.44 -10.79 38.13
N ASN A 267 -1.46 -12.09 38.38
CA ASN A 267 -2.64 -12.83 38.84
C ASN A 267 -2.67 -13.01 40.36
N GLY A 268 -1.53 -12.87 41.05
CA GLY A 268 -1.41 -12.82 42.50
C GLY A 268 -1.71 -11.42 42.99
N GLY A 269 -3.00 -11.08 43.08
CA GLY A 269 -3.45 -9.95 43.88
C GLY A 269 -2.97 -10.12 45.33
N TRP A 270 -2.44 -9.03 45.87
CA TRP A 270 -2.05 -8.89 47.27
C TRP A 270 -3.16 -9.39 48.20
N MET A 271 -2.83 -10.31 49.11
CA MET A 271 -3.39 -10.30 50.46
C MET A 271 -2.56 -9.33 51.29
#